data_AF-A0A7S2EGC2-F1
#
_entry.id   AF-A0A7S2EGC2-F1
#
_cell.length_a   1.000
_cell.length_b   1.000
_cell.length_c   1.000
_cell.angle_alpha   90.00
_cell.angle_beta   90.00
_cell.angle_gamma   90.00
#
_symmetry.space_group_name_H-M   'P 1'
#
loop_
_entity.id
_entity.type
_entity.pdbx_description
1 polymer ?
#
loop_
_entity_poly.entity_id
_entity_poly.type
_entity_poly.pdbx_seq_one_letter_code
_entity_poly.pdbx_strand_id
1 'polypeptide(L)'
;KGQGKGKGKEDLEVLIALHACDTATDDALYSGISRSCDVILTAPCCHKEVRRQLDPHVSRLAKRGGERRRRRHPLADVLRHGIYRERTAETVTDVMRGLLLEMAGYEVRIFEFVGG
;
A
#
# COMPACT_ATOMS: atom_id res chain seq x y z
N LYS A 1 29.17 9.27 -4.44
CA LYS A 1 30.30 8.61 -3.74
C LYS A 1 29.76 8.01 -2.44
N GLY A 2 29.43 6.73 -2.43
CA GLY A 2 29.14 5.94 -1.22
C GLY A 2 29.84 4.61 -1.41
N GLN A 3 30.94 4.40 -0.67
CA GLN A 3 31.78 3.22 -0.78
C GLN A 3 31.04 2.03 -0.14
N GLY A 4 30.67 1.03 -0.93
CA GLY A 4 30.26 -0.27 -0.40
C GLY A 4 31.51 -1.02 0.07
N LYS A 5 31.70 -1.08 1.40
CA LYS A 5 32.73 -1.90 2.06
C LYS A 5 32.57 -3.37 1.64
N GLY A 6 33.69 -4.06 1.45
CA GLY A 6 33.73 -5.46 1.04
C GLY A 6 32.93 -6.36 1.98
N LYS A 7 32.01 -7.16 1.42
CA LYS A 7 31.28 -8.19 2.16
C LYS A 7 32.21 -9.38 2.41
N GLY A 8 32.63 -9.54 3.66
CA GLY A 8 33.06 -10.82 4.19
C GLY A 8 31.88 -11.79 4.28
N LYS A 9 32.16 -13.05 4.58
CA LYS A 9 31.27 -14.22 4.58
C LYS A 9 29.83 -13.93 5.11
N GLU A 10 28.93 -13.64 4.15
CA GLU A 10 27.45 -13.64 4.21
C GLU A 10 26.77 -12.85 5.34
N ASP A 11 26.97 -11.53 5.39
CA ASP A 11 26.13 -10.63 6.21
C ASP A 11 24.72 -10.47 5.58
N LEU A 12 23.70 -10.88 6.35
CA LEU A 12 22.27 -10.79 6.03
C LEU A 12 21.73 -9.37 6.31
N GLU A 13 21.15 -8.73 5.30
CA GLU A 13 20.55 -7.40 5.39
C GLU A 13 19.02 -7.51 5.53
N VAL A 14 18.49 -7.06 6.66
CA VAL A 14 17.05 -7.14 6.97
C VAL A 14 16.48 -5.74 7.25
N LEU A 15 15.40 -5.40 6.57
CA LEU A 15 14.60 -4.22 6.86
C LEU A 15 13.30 -4.61 7.57
N ILE A 16 13.00 -3.94 8.69
CA ILE A 16 11.77 -4.15 9.46
C ILE A 16 11.08 -2.81 9.69
N ALA A 17 9.79 -2.72 9.34
CA ALA A 17 8.95 -1.53 9.53
C ALA A 17 7.57 -1.94 10.09
N LEU A 18 7.38 -1.87 11.42
CA LEU A 18 6.18 -2.41 12.08
C LEU A 18 5.08 -1.38 12.38
N HIS A 19 5.37 -0.08 12.23
CA HIS A 19 4.41 1.01 12.39
C HIS A 19 4.70 2.13 11.39
N ALA A 20 4.66 1.78 10.11
CA ALA A 20 4.74 2.73 9.02
C ALA A 20 3.34 2.93 8.43
N CYS A 21 2.83 4.15 8.49
CA CYS A 21 1.50 4.51 8.03
C CYS A 21 1.58 5.33 6.73
N ASP A 22 0.56 5.23 5.88
CA ASP A 22 0.45 5.87 4.57
C ASP A 22 1.75 5.73 3.76
N THR A 23 2.33 6.82 3.25
CA THR A 23 3.53 6.80 2.40
C THR A 23 4.80 6.41 3.15
N ALA A 24 4.82 6.43 4.50
CA ALA A 24 5.99 5.99 5.26
C ALA A 24 6.28 4.49 5.05
N THR A 25 5.24 3.68 4.78
CA THR A 25 5.44 2.28 4.37
C THR A 25 6.18 2.22 3.04
N ASP A 26 5.79 3.09 2.10
CA ASP A 26 6.36 3.12 0.75
C ASP A 26 7.83 3.54 0.78
N ASP A 27 8.17 4.52 1.61
CA ASP A 27 9.56 4.94 1.85
C ASP A 27 10.41 3.80 2.44
N ALA A 28 9.84 3.02 3.36
CA ALA A 28 10.51 1.86 3.94
C ALA A 28 10.75 0.75 2.90
N LEU A 29 9.74 0.45 2.09
CA LEU A 29 9.85 -0.50 0.97
C LEU A 29 10.91 -0.04 -0.03
N TYR A 30 10.87 1.23 -0.43
CA TYR A 30 11.84 1.81 -1.36
C TYR A 30 13.27 1.73 -0.79
N SER A 31 13.46 2.04 0.49
CA SER A 31 14.76 1.90 1.14
C SER A 31 15.25 0.45 1.16
N GLY A 32 14.37 -0.52 1.42
CA GLY A 32 14.71 -1.94 1.42
C GLY A 32 15.16 -2.42 0.04
N ILE A 33 14.39 -2.08 -0.99
CA ILE A 33 14.71 -2.40 -2.39
C ILE A 33 16.03 -1.73 -2.81
N SER A 34 16.20 -0.43 -2.53
CA SER A 34 17.37 0.36 -2.94
C SER A 34 18.67 -0.12 -2.29
N ARG A 35 18.58 -0.74 -1.12
CA ARG A 35 19.72 -1.35 -0.42
C ARG A 35 19.90 -2.83 -0.74
N SER A 36 19.01 -3.40 -1.56
CA SER A 36 18.96 -4.83 -1.87
C SER A 36 18.96 -5.68 -0.60
N CYS A 37 18.11 -5.33 0.37
CA CYS A 37 17.92 -6.13 1.58
C CYS A 37 17.48 -7.55 1.20
N ASP A 38 18.00 -8.55 1.89
CA ASP A 38 17.63 -9.96 1.68
C ASP A 38 16.20 -10.24 2.18
N VAL A 39 15.77 -9.52 3.23
CA VAL A 39 14.42 -9.64 3.80
C VAL A 39 13.84 -8.26 4.07
N ILE A 40 12.58 -8.06 3.67
CA ILE A 40 11.78 -6.87 3.97
C ILE A 40 10.52 -7.33 4.71
N LEU A 41 10.35 -6.88 5.95
CA LEU A 41 9.17 -7.16 6.77
C LEU A 41 8.46 -5.85 7.11
N THR A 42 7.19 -5.73 6.71
CA THR A 42 6.38 -4.55 7.04
C THR A 42 5.08 -4.96 7.71
N ALA A 43 4.70 -4.28 8.79
CA ALA A 43 3.36 -4.31 9.34
C ALA A 43 2.72 -2.93 9.11
N PRO A 44 1.97 -2.77 8.02
CA PRO A 44 1.47 -1.48 7.60
C PRO A 44 0.18 -1.16 8.41
N CYS A 45 0.06 0.08 8.92
CA CYS A 45 -0.93 0.41 9.98
C CYS A 45 -2.15 1.23 9.55
N CYS A 46 -2.05 2.03 8.49
CA CYS A 46 -3.11 2.91 7.98
C CYS A 46 -2.83 3.20 6.50
N HIS A 47 -3.79 2.96 5.59
CA HIS A 47 -3.56 3.08 4.13
C HIS A 47 -4.66 3.87 3.45
N LYS A 48 -4.59 5.21 3.54
CA LYS A 48 -5.65 6.10 3.05
C LYS A 48 -5.33 6.77 1.71
N GLU A 49 -4.20 6.45 1.10
CA GLU A 49 -3.73 7.06 -0.14
C GLU A 49 -4.73 6.88 -1.30
N VAL A 50 -5.14 5.63 -1.55
CA VAL A 50 -6.13 5.30 -2.58
C VAL A 50 -7.53 5.83 -2.20
N ARG A 51 -7.86 5.87 -0.91
CA ARG A 51 -9.18 6.33 -0.43
C ARG A 51 -9.47 7.77 -0.84
N ARG A 52 -8.50 8.68 -0.68
CA ARG A 52 -8.66 10.10 -1.08
C ARG A 52 -8.94 10.24 -2.56
N GLN A 53 -8.34 9.38 -3.38
CA GLN A 53 -8.56 9.35 -4.83
C GLN A 53 -9.91 8.74 -5.19
N LEU A 54 -10.43 7.79 -4.41
CA LEU A 54 -11.75 7.20 -4.62
C LEU A 54 -12.91 8.12 -4.22
N ASP A 55 -12.77 8.92 -3.16
CA ASP A 55 -13.84 9.74 -2.57
C ASP A 55 -14.60 10.59 -3.62
N PRO A 56 -13.94 11.30 -4.56
CA PRO A 56 -14.61 12.07 -5.62
C PRO A 56 -15.47 11.24 -6.58
N HIS A 57 -15.19 9.94 -6.73
CA HIS A 57 -15.82 9.06 -7.72
C HIS A 57 -16.96 8.21 -7.16
N VAL A 58 -17.02 8.04 -5.83
CA VAL A 58 -17.94 7.08 -5.18
C VAL A 58 -18.83 7.72 -4.10
N SER A 59 -18.48 8.90 -3.59
CA SER A 59 -19.27 9.58 -2.57
C SER A 59 -20.53 10.23 -3.17
N ARG A 60 -21.69 10.06 -2.51
CA ARG A 60 -22.90 10.84 -2.79
C ARG A 60 -22.72 12.35 -2.54
N LEU A 61 -21.66 12.76 -1.82
CA LEU A 61 -21.26 14.16 -1.66
C LEU A 61 -20.76 14.81 -2.95
N ALA A 62 -20.55 14.04 -4.03
CA ALA A 62 -20.49 14.55 -5.40
C ALA A 62 -21.89 15.05 -5.85
N LYS A 63 -22.31 16.13 -5.19
CA LYS A 63 -23.35 17.11 -5.52
C LYS A 63 -24.77 16.56 -5.76
N ARG A 64 -25.61 16.75 -4.74
CA ARG A 64 -27.02 17.14 -4.92
C ARG A 64 -27.02 18.44 -5.75
N GLY A 65 -27.54 18.36 -6.97
CA GLY A 65 -27.60 19.48 -7.90
C GLY A 65 -27.71 18.90 -9.29
N GLY A 66 -28.93 18.86 -9.81
CA GLY A 66 -29.30 18.10 -11.00
C GLY A 66 -28.44 18.44 -12.20
N GLU A 67 -27.67 17.48 -12.67
CA GLU A 67 -27.28 17.39 -14.08
C GLU A 67 -26.85 15.94 -14.37
N ARG A 68 -27.69 15.25 -15.13
CA ARG A 68 -27.35 14.20 -16.10
C ARG A 68 -26.01 13.46 -15.88
N ARG A 69 -26.11 12.30 -15.24
CA ARG A 69 -25.36 11.07 -15.61
C ARG A 69 -23.85 11.24 -15.91
N ARG A 70 -23.11 12.02 -15.11
CA ARG A 70 -21.64 11.82 -15.04
C ARG A 70 -21.41 10.33 -14.82
N ARG A 71 -20.60 9.67 -15.66
CA ARG A 71 -20.27 8.24 -15.55
C ARG A 71 -19.84 7.98 -14.12
N ARG A 72 -20.76 7.47 -13.30
CA ARG A 72 -20.45 7.02 -11.95
C ARG A 72 -19.51 5.85 -12.10
N HIS A 73 -18.53 5.77 -11.21
CA HIS A 73 -17.64 4.62 -11.14
C HIS A 73 -18.49 3.34 -11.10
N PRO A 74 -18.15 2.27 -11.84
CA PRO A 74 -18.96 1.04 -11.86
C PRO A 74 -19.22 0.46 -10.47
N LEU A 75 -18.28 0.65 -9.54
CA LEU A 75 -18.39 0.22 -8.14
C LEU A 75 -18.97 1.28 -7.18
N ALA A 76 -19.50 2.40 -7.68
CA ALA A 76 -19.93 3.51 -6.83
C ALA A 76 -20.98 3.12 -5.79
N ASP A 77 -21.91 2.21 -6.11
CA ASP A 77 -22.92 1.75 -5.15
C ASP A 77 -22.36 0.82 -4.07
N VAL A 78 -21.31 0.05 -4.39
CA VAL A 78 -20.60 -0.81 -3.43
C VAL A 78 -19.78 0.06 -2.48
N LEU A 79 -19.05 1.04 -3.04
CA LEU A 79 -18.10 1.90 -2.32
C LEU A 79 -18.76 3.13 -1.67
N ARG A 80 -20.08 3.31 -1.78
CA ARG A 80 -20.79 4.42 -1.10
C ARG A 80 -20.75 4.29 0.43
N HIS A 81 -20.67 3.06 0.94
CA HIS A 81 -20.57 2.78 2.36
C HIS A 81 -19.10 2.86 2.80
N GLY A 82 -18.83 3.61 3.87
CA GLY A 82 -17.46 3.92 4.31
C GLY A 82 -16.61 2.67 4.58
N ILE A 83 -17.20 1.65 5.21
CA ILE A 83 -16.50 0.40 5.59
C ILE A 83 -15.95 -0.33 4.36
N TYR A 84 -16.78 -0.53 3.32
CA TYR A 84 -16.32 -1.19 2.09
C TYR A 84 -15.31 -0.33 1.34
N ARG A 85 -15.51 0.99 1.32
CA ARG A 85 -14.55 1.92 0.71
C ARG A 85 -13.18 1.87 1.37
N GLU A 86 -13.15 1.84 2.70
CA GLU A 86 -11.92 1.76 3.49
C GLU A 86 -11.21 0.44 3.23
N ARG A 87 -11.89 -0.70 3.43
CA ARG A 87 -11.30 -2.02 3.18
C ARG A 87 -10.79 -2.20 1.76
N THR A 88 -11.57 -1.78 0.74
CA THR A 88 -11.10 -1.87 -0.65
C THR A 88 -9.89 -0.98 -0.90
N ALA A 89 -9.85 0.24 -0.36
CA ALA A 89 -8.69 1.11 -0.52
C ALA A 89 -7.44 0.54 0.15
N GLU A 90 -7.58 -0.04 1.35
CA GLU A 90 -6.50 -0.72 2.07
C GLU A 90 -6.00 -1.92 1.28
N THR A 91 -6.90 -2.83 0.88
CA THR A 91 -6.55 -4.01 0.07
C THR A 91 -5.83 -3.63 -1.22
N VAL A 92 -6.33 -2.63 -1.95
CA VAL A 92 -5.68 -2.18 -3.19
C VAL A 92 -4.28 -1.63 -2.90
N THR A 93 -4.11 -0.86 -1.83
CA THR A 93 -2.80 -0.31 -1.46
C THR A 93 -1.80 -1.42 -1.12
N ASP A 94 -2.20 -2.41 -0.33
CA ASP A 94 -1.32 -3.53 0.06
C ASP A 94 -0.97 -4.42 -1.13
N VAL A 95 -1.93 -4.71 -2.02
CA VAL A 95 -1.67 -5.44 -3.26
C VAL A 95 -0.71 -4.68 -4.15
N MET A 96 -0.87 -3.36 -4.31
CA MET A 96 0.05 -2.56 -5.11
C MET A 96 1.48 -2.63 -4.56
N ARG A 97 1.66 -2.57 -3.24
CA ARG A 97 2.99 -2.71 -2.60
C ARG A 97 3.58 -4.09 -2.79
N GLY A 98 2.77 -5.14 -2.66
CA GLY A 98 3.19 -6.51 -2.93
C GLY A 98 3.65 -6.67 -4.37
N LEU A 99 2.86 -6.20 -5.33
CA LEU A 99 3.23 -6.24 -6.76
C LEU A 99 4.51 -5.46 -7.05
N LEU A 100 4.72 -4.30 -6.41
CA LEU A 100 5.97 -3.53 -6.55
C LEU A 100 7.19 -4.30 -6.04
N LEU A 101 7.05 -5.02 -4.93
CA LEU A 101 8.10 -5.90 -4.41
C LEU A 101 8.37 -7.09 -5.33
N GLU A 102 7.32 -7.73 -5.87
CA GLU A 102 7.46 -8.81 -6.85
C GLU A 102 8.18 -8.31 -8.12
N MET A 103 7.81 -7.13 -8.62
CA MET A 103 8.48 -6.47 -9.73
C MET A 103 9.95 -6.15 -9.43
N ALA A 104 10.29 -5.89 -8.15
CA ALA A 104 11.66 -5.70 -7.69
C ALA A 104 12.42 -7.02 -7.45
N GLY A 105 11.80 -8.18 -7.70
CA GLY A 105 12.42 -9.50 -7.63
C GLY A 105 12.26 -10.23 -6.29
N TYR A 106 11.42 -9.73 -5.38
CA TYR A 106 11.14 -10.38 -4.10
C TYR A 106 10.06 -11.44 -4.22
N GLU A 107 10.20 -12.54 -3.49
CA GLU A 107 9.06 -13.41 -3.18
C GLU A 107 8.21 -12.74 -2.09
N VAL A 108 6.92 -12.55 -2.35
CA VAL A 108 6.03 -11.78 -1.46
C VAL A 108 4.96 -12.69 -0.85
N ARG A 109 4.76 -12.55 0.46
CA ARG A 109 3.65 -13.17 1.20
C ARG A 109 2.91 -12.10 2.01
N ILE A 110 1.62 -11.93 1.71
CA ILE A 110 0.71 -11.04 2.44
C ILE A 110 -0.23 -11.91 3.27
N PHE A 111 -0.34 -11.62 4.56
CA PHE A 111 -1.20 -12.35 5.49
C PHE A 111 -1.77 -11.41 6.56
N GLU A 112 -2.92 -11.77 7.09
CA GLU A 112 -3.53 -11.08 8.23
C GLU A 112 -2.91 -11.61 9.54
N PHE A 113 -2.54 -10.70 10.43
CA PHE A 113 -2.14 -11.07 11.79
C PHE A 113 -3.38 -11.22 12.67
N VAL A 114 -3.76 -12.46 12.98
CA VAL A 114 -4.86 -12.75 13.90
C VAL A 114 -4.29 -12.78 15.32
N GLY A 115 -4.45 -11.67 16.06
CA GLY A 115 -4.19 -11.64 17.50
C GLY A 115 -5.33 -12.34 18.23
N GLY A 116 -5.03 -13.45 18.92
CA GLY A 116 -5.98 -14.21 19.73
C GLY A 116 -6.43 -13.49 20.99
#